data_AF-L0IEY2-F1
#
_entry.id   AF-L0IEY2-F1
#
_cell.length_a   1.000
_cell.length_b   1.000
_cell.length_c   1.000
_cell.angle_alpha   90.00
_cell.angle_beta   90.00
_cell.angle_gamma   90.00
#
_symmetry.space_group_name_H-M   'P 1'
#
loop_
_entity.id
_entity.type
_entity.pdbx_description
1 polymer ?
#
loop_
_entity_poly.entity_id
_entity_poly.type
_entity_poly.pdbx_seq_one_letter_code
_entity_poly.pdbx_strand_id
1 'polypeptide(L)'
;MKSPSEPSEAEQVHAKHLAAYFARTTDLTENEAETAAWKQFSGSASWVAKQTDTSQGTVESHCDRIAAQYGLFAIHPSNPDDGEMIDLEDPTPEEIDELGPDVRDSWFDLVEDHPDVAPEWAVEKLGL
;
A
#
# COMPACT_ATOMS: atom_id res chain seq x y z
N MET A 1 -24.39 -9.95 -2.77
CA MET A 1 -23.18 -9.15 -3.06
C MET A 1 -23.02 -9.11 -4.57
N LYS A 2 -22.97 -7.91 -5.19
CA LYS A 2 -22.59 -7.80 -6.60
C LYS A 2 -21.15 -8.26 -6.71
N SER A 3 -20.83 -9.16 -7.62
CA SER A 3 -19.45 -9.39 -8.02
C SER A 3 -18.86 -8.03 -8.38
N PRO A 4 -17.72 -7.63 -7.79
CA PRO A 4 -17.02 -6.45 -8.30
C PRO A 4 -16.76 -6.68 -9.79
N SER A 5 -17.09 -5.68 -10.60
CA SER A 5 -16.90 -5.71 -12.05
C SER A 5 -15.44 -5.99 -12.37
N GLU A 6 -15.20 -6.71 -13.47
CA GLU A 6 -13.85 -6.83 -14.03
C GLU A 6 -13.28 -5.42 -14.28
N PRO A 7 -11.99 -5.18 -14.01
CA PRO A 7 -11.37 -3.91 -14.35
C PRO A 7 -11.41 -3.70 -15.87
N SER A 8 -11.65 -2.46 -16.27
CA SER A 8 -11.49 -2.01 -17.64
C SER A 8 -10.07 -2.25 -18.15
N GLU A 9 -9.91 -2.32 -19.47
CA GLU A 9 -8.59 -2.45 -20.10
C GLU A 9 -7.65 -1.29 -19.71
N ALA A 10 -8.21 -0.08 -19.56
CA ALA A 10 -7.44 1.09 -19.12
C ALA A 10 -6.90 0.92 -17.70
N GLU A 11 -7.71 0.43 -16.76
CA GLU A 11 -7.29 0.14 -15.39
C GLU A 11 -6.21 -0.96 -15.36
N GLN A 12 -6.36 -2.01 -16.17
CA GLN A 12 -5.35 -3.07 -16.27
C GLN A 12 -4.01 -2.56 -16.81
N VAL A 13 -4.02 -1.72 -17.85
CA VAL A 13 -2.80 -1.12 -18.40
C VAL A 13 -2.15 -0.19 -17.38
N HIS A 14 -2.94 0.65 -16.71
CA HIS A 14 -2.43 1.57 -15.70
C HIS A 14 -1.85 0.83 -14.49
N ALA A 15 -2.55 -0.17 -13.96
CA ALA A 15 -2.06 -1.00 -12.85
C ALA A 15 -0.71 -1.66 -13.18
N LYS A 16 -0.54 -2.19 -14.40
CA LYS A 16 0.73 -2.78 -14.83
C LYS A 16 1.87 -1.77 -14.91
N HIS A 17 1.61 -0.58 -15.46
CA HIS A 17 2.61 0.47 -15.52
C HIS A 17 3.01 0.96 -14.13
N LEU A 18 2.04 1.11 -13.23
CA LEU A 18 2.27 1.55 -11.86
C LEU A 18 3.00 0.48 -11.04
N ALA A 19 2.65 -0.80 -11.19
CA ALA A 19 3.37 -1.90 -10.54
C ALA A 19 4.84 -1.94 -10.99
N ALA A 20 5.10 -1.79 -12.30
CA ALA A 20 6.45 -1.71 -12.83
C ALA A 20 7.20 -0.44 -12.38
N TYR A 21 6.48 0.65 -12.13
CA TYR A 21 7.04 1.87 -11.57
C TYR A 21 7.47 1.66 -10.10
N PHE A 22 6.58 1.15 -9.25
CA PHE A 22 6.86 0.84 -7.85
C PHE A 22 8.03 -0.14 -7.72
N ALA A 23 8.01 -1.26 -8.42
CA ALA A 23 9.09 -2.25 -8.39
C ALA A 23 10.47 -1.69 -8.81
N ARG A 24 10.51 -0.51 -9.47
CA ARG A 24 11.76 0.17 -9.87
C ARG A 24 12.18 1.30 -8.94
N THR A 25 11.25 1.87 -8.18
CA THR A 25 11.45 3.12 -7.42
C THR A 25 11.41 2.90 -5.92
N THR A 26 10.94 1.73 -5.49
CA THR A 26 10.77 1.36 -4.09
C THR A 26 11.46 0.02 -3.83
N ASP A 27 11.52 -0.37 -2.56
CA ASP A 27 12.05 -1.69 -2.14
C ASP A 27 10.97 -2.79 -2.12
N LEU A 28 9.79 -2.53 -2.68
CA LEU A 28 8.71 -3.51 -2.75
C LEU A 28 9.09 -4.69 -3.65
N THR A 29 8.71 -5.89 -3.22
CA THR A 29 8.75 -7.07 -4.11
C THR A 29 7.78 -6.88 -5.29
N GLU A 30 7.97 -7.65 -6.37
CA GLU A 30 7.07 -7.59 -7.54
C GLU A 30 5.58 -7.77 -7.15
N ASN A 31 5.29 -8.66 -6.21
CA ASN A 31 3.94 -8.95 -5.73
C ASN A 31 3.36 -7.83 -4.85
N GLU A 32 4.18 -7.22 -3.99
CA GLU A 32 3.76 -6.07 -3.18
C GLU A 32 3.53 -4.84 -4.07
N ALA A 33 4.41 -4.61 -5.05
CA ALA A 33 4.26 -3.54 -6.04
C ALA A 33 2.97 -3.70 -6.87
N GLU A 34 2.65 -4.92 -7.30
CA GLU A 34 1.39 -5.21 -7.99
C GLU A 34 0.18 -5.00 -7.06
N THR A 35 0.28 -5.42 -5.80
CA THR A 35 -0.75 -5.21 -4.79
C THR A 35 -1.01 -3.71 -4.57
N ALA A 36 0.05 -2.92 -4.35
CA ALA A 36 -0.02 -1.48 -4.17
C ALA A 36 -0.67 -0.79 -5.38
N ALA A 37 -0.30 -1.19 -6.59
CA ALA A 37 -0.86 -0.64 -7.82
C ALA A 37 -2.37 -0.91 -7.95
N TRP A 38 -2.82 -2.13 -7.67
CA TRP A 38 -4.24 -2.46 -7.71
C TRP A 38 -5.05 -1.80 -6.58
N LYS A 39 -4.43 -1.55 -5.43
CA LYS A 39 -5.07 -0.85 -4.30
C LYS A 39 -5.45 0.60 -4.62
N GLN A 40 -4.80 1.23 -5.60
CA GLN A 40 -5.14 2.57 -6.07
C GLN A 40 -6.57 2.67 -6.65
N PHE A 41 -7.15 1.55 -7.12
CA PHE A 41 -8.46 1.52 -7.79
C PHE A 41 -9.65 1.23 -6.84
N SER A 42 -9.54 1.53 -5.55
CA SER A 42 -10.62 1.26 -4.56
C SER A 42 -11.03 -0.20 -4.43
N GLY A 43 -10.16 -1.13 -4.82
CA GLY A 43 -10.38 -2.55 -4.68
C GLY A 43 -10.41 -3.02 -3.22
N SER A 44 -11.37 -3.87 -2.87
CA SER A 44 -11.27 -4.69 -1.65
C SER A 44 -10.11 -5.68 -1.78
N ALA A 45 -9.56 -6.16 -0.66
CA ALA A 45 -8.48 -7.16 -0.68
C ALA A 45 -8.87 -8.42 -1.49
N SER A 46 -10.13 -8.86 -1.37
CA SER A 46 -10.69 -9.96 -2.15
C SER A 46 -10.81 -9.70 -3.66
N TRP A 47 -10.90 -8.43 -4.08
CA TRP A 47 -10.91 -8.06 -5.49
C TRP A 47 -9.49 -7.99 -6.04
N VAL A 48 -8.57 -7.37 -5.30
CA VAL A 48 -7.15 -7.30 -5.65
C VAL A 48 -6.56 -8.70 -5.77
N ALA A 49 -6.91 -9.60 -4.83
CA ALA A 49 -6.47 -10.99 -4.84
C ALA A 49 -6.79 -11.73 -6.15
N LYS A 50 -7.90 -11.37 -6.80
CA LYS A 50 -8.26 -11.92 -8.12
C LYS A 50 -7.42 -11.36 -9.25
N GLN A 51 -6.97 -10.11 -9.14
CA GLN A 51 -6.15 -9.48 -10.17
C GLN A 51 -4.70 -9.97 -10.12
N THR A 52 -4.20 -10.26 -8.91
CA THR A 52 -2.81 -10.69 -8.67
C THR A 52 -2.67 -12.21 -8.50
N ASP A 53 -3.70 -12.99 -8.82
CA ASP A 53 -3.76 -14.46 -8.67
C ASP A 53 -3.23 -14.97 -7.30
N THR A 54 -3.69 -14.35 -6.20
CA THR A 54 -3.26 -14.68 -4.83
C THR A 54 -4.44 -14.81 -3.86
N SER A 55 -4.16 -15.06 -2.58
CA SER A 55 -5.18 -15.13 -1.53
C SER A 55 -5.51 -13.76 -0.95
N GLN A 56 -6.74 -13.58 -0.45
CA GLN A 56 -7.11 -12.34 0.26
C GLN A 56 -6.19 -12.06 1.45
N GLY A 57 -5.86 -13.09 2.25
CA GLY A 57 -4.98 -12.91 3.40
C GLY A 57 -3.55 -12.53 3.00
N THR A 58 -3.10 -12.98 1.82
CA THR A 58 -1.80 -12.56 1.26
C THR A 58 -1.85 -11.09 0.85
N VAL A 59 -2.93 -10.63 0.22
CA VAL A 59 -3.11 -9.20 -0.11
C VAL A 59 -3.14 -8.34 1.14
N GLU A 60 -3.87 -8.77 2.17
CA GLU A 60 -3.94 -8.07 3.47
C GLU A 60 -2.54 -7.96 4.08
N SER A 61 -1.80 -9.06 4.15
CA SER A 61 -0.42 -9.06 4.64
C SER A 61 0.54 -8.18 3.81
N HIS A 62 0.40 -8.16 2.48
CA HIS A 62 1.16 -7.19 1.66
C HIS A 62 0.78 -5.76 2.00
N CYS A 63 -0.51 -5.45 2.16
CA CYS A 63 -0.98 -4.11 2.47
C CYS A 63 -0.45 -3.64 3.84
N ASP A 64 -0.44 -4.52 4.84
CA ASP A 64 0.09 -4.22 6.17
C ASP A 64 1.59 -3.88 6.11
N ARG A 65 2.38 -4.67 5.37
CA ARG A 65 3.82 -4.41 5.13
C ARG A 65 4.06 -3.10 4.38
N ILE A 66 3.33 -2.87 3.28
CA ILE A 66 3.42 -1.63 2.49
C ILE A 66 3.08 -0.42 3.36
N ALA A 67 2.02 -0.52 4.16
CA ALA A 67 1.60 0.56 5.04
C ALA A 67 2.56 0.81 6.20
N ALA A 68 3.18 -0.24 6.76
CA ALA A 68 4.24 -0.10 7.76
C ALA A 68 5.44 0.67 7.19
N GLN A 69 5.82 0.40 5.94
CA GLN A 69 6.96 1.04 5.29
C GLN A 69 6.65 2.48 4.80
N TYR A 70 5.62 2.65 3.98
CA TYR A 70 5.32 3.89 3.25
C TYR A 70 4.13 4.68 3.81
N GLY A 71 3.64 4.31 5.01
CA GLY A 71 2.50 4.95 5.65
C GLY A 71 1.14 4.41 5.20
N LEU A 72 0.11 4.64 6.02
CA LEU A 72 -1.26 4.12 5.78
C LEU A 72 -1.84 4.54 4.42
N PHE A 73 -1.50 5.72 3.93
CA PHE A 73 -2.05 6.22 2.67
C PHE A 73 -1.49 5.51 1.43
N ALA A 74 -0.36 4.79 1.54
CA ALA A 74 0.24 4.03 0.44
C ALA A 74 -0.70 2.96 -0.15
N ILE A 75 -1.62 2.44 0.68
CA ILE A 75 -2.61 1.42 0.29
C ILE A 75 -4.01 2.00 0.08
N HIS A 76 -4.18 3.32 0.23
CA HIS A 76 -5.45 3.97 0.00
C HIS A 76 -5.66 4.24 -1.49
N PRO A 77 -6.92 4.20 -1.95
CA PRO A 77 -7.24 4.54 -3.32
C PRO A 77 -6.93 6.01 -3.56
N SER A 78 -6.37 6.27 -4.72
CA SER A 78 -6.03 7.61 -5.13
C SER A 78 -6.87 7.99 -6.32
N ASN A 79 -7.18 9.28 -6.45
CA ASN A 79 -8.11 9.72 -7.47
C ASN A 79 -7.46 9.59 -8.86
N PRO A 80 -7.91 8.67 -9.72
CA PRO A 80 -7.27 8.44 -11.01
C PRO A 80 -7.45 9.61 -11.98
N ASP A 81 -8.38 10.53 -11.69
CA ASP A 81 -8.62 11.74 -12.48
C ASP A 81 -7.42 12.70 -12.51
N ASP A 82 -6.48 12.56 -11.58
CA ASP A 82 -5.32 13.43 -11.49
C ASP A 82 -4.19 12.97 -12.44
N GLY A 83 -4.24 11.72 -12.95
CA GLY A 83 -3.28 11.18 -13.92
C GLY A 83 -1.82 11.09 -13.42
N GLU A 84 -1.57 11.46 -12.17
CA GLU A 84 -0.27 11.43 -11.54
C GLU A 84 -0.01 10.06 -10.93
N MET A 85 1.17 9.50 -11.22
CA MET A 85 1.68 8.35 -10.49
C MET A 85 2.05 8.84 -9.11
N ILE A 86 1.54 8.18 -8.07
CA ILE A 86 1.94 8.50 -6.70
C ILE A 86 3.32 7.96 -6.48
N ASP A 87 4.16 8.76 -5.83
CA ASP A 87 5.43 8.31 -5.31
C ASP A 87 5.21 7.75 -3.90
N LEU A 88 5.69 6.53 -3.68
CA LEU A 88 5.71 5.93 -2.34
C LEU A 88 7.02 6.35 -1.68
N GLU A 89 6.90 7.14 -0.63
CA GLU A 89 8.02 7.63 0.16
C GLU A 89 7.83 7.20 1.61
N ASP A 90 8.94 6.93 2.31
CA ASP A 90 8.90 6.65 3.74
C ASP A 90 8.31 7.87 4.47
N PRO A 91 7.36 7.68 5.40
CA PRO A 91 6.78 8.80 6.11
C PRO A 91 7.80 9.42 7.05
N THR A 92 7.81 10.74 7.11
CA THR A 92 8.61 11.50 8.06
C THR A 92 7.99 11.47 9.46
N PRO A 93 8.80 11.66 10.52
CA PRO A 93 8.26 11.82 11.88
C PRO A 93 7.20 12.92 11.97
N GLU A 94 7.40 14.04 11.27
CA GLU A 94 6.48 15.17 11.22
C GLU A 94 5.13 14.77 10.60
N GLU A 95 5.13 14.09 9.46
CA GLU A 95 3.89 13.63 8.80
C GLU A 95 3.08 12.69 9.70
N ILE A 96 3.76 11.75 10.39
CA ILE A 96 3.11 10.83 11.32
C ILE A 96 2.57 11.54 12.56
N ASP A 97 3.28 12.53 13.08
CA ASP A 97 2.83 13.31 14.24
C ASP A 97 1.67 14.26 13.89
N GLU A 98 1.53 14.67 12.61
CA GLU A 98 0.39 15.42 12.09
C GLU A 98 -0.88 14.56 11.91
N LEU A 99 -0.75 13.23 11.89
CA LEU A 99 -1.91 12.34 11.87
C LEU A 99 -2.72 12.47 13.17
N GLY A 100 -4.03 12.30 13.06
CA GLY A 100 -4.89 12.14 14.24
C GLY A 100 -4.45 10.93 15.07
N PRO A 101 -4.65 10.95 16.41
CA PRO A 101 -4.09 9.94 17.33
C PRO A 101 -4.47 8.52 16.92
N ASP A 102 -5.74 8.27 16.57
CA ASP A 102 -6.19 6.92 16.20
C ASP A 102 -5.49 6.38 14.94
N VAL A 103 -5.24 7.25 13.95
CA VAL A 103 -4.59 6.88 12.69
C VAL A 103 -3.10 6.64 12.91
N ARG A 104 -2.47 7.51 13.69
CA ARG A 104 -1.07 7.37 14.10
C ARG A 104 -0.84 6.08 14.87
N ASP A 105 -1.68 5.81 15.87
CA ASP A 105 -1.57 4.63 16.71
C ASP A 105 -1.78 3.35 15.87
N SER A 106 -2.75 3.36 14.95
CA SER A 106 -2.95 2.25 13.99
C SER A 106 -1.74 2.02 13.08
N TRP A 107 -1.02 3.08 12.69
CA TRP A 107 0.21 2.93 11.92
C TRP A 107 1.34 2.35 12.76
N PHE A 108 1.49 2.77 14.02
CA PHE A 108 2.48 2.19 14.92
C PHE A 108 2.20 0.71 15.22
N ASP A 109 0.93 0.29 15.33
CA ASP A 109 0.58 -1.14 15.45
C ASP A 109 1.14 -1.95 14.25
N LEU A 110 1.06 -1.41 13.02
CA LEU A 110 1.65 -2.05 11.84
C LEU A 110 3.17 -2.08 11.88
N VAL A 111 3.81 -1.02 12.41
CA VAL A 111 5.27 -0.99 12.62
C VAL A 111 5.70 -2.06 13.64
N GLU A 112 4.93 -2.26 14.71
CA GLU A 112 5.19 -3.32 15.70
C GLU A 112 5.09 -4.72 15.08
N ASP A 113 4.11 -4.93 14.18
CA ASP A 113 3.92 -6.21 13.49
C ASP A 113 4.93 -6.44 12.35
N HIS A 114 5.49 -5.37 11.77
CA HIS A 114 6.40 -5.40 10.61
C HIS A 114 7.65 -4.51 10.76
N PRO A 115 8.47 -4.69 11.81
CA PRO A 115 9.64 -3.84 12.07
C PRO A 115 10.76 -4.05 11.05
N ASP A 116 10.74 -5.16 10.28
CA ASP A 116 11.74 -5.48 9.26
C ASP A 116 11.68 -4.59 8.01
N VAL A 117 10.54 -3.92 7.78
CA VAL A 117 10.31 -3.03 6.63
C VAL A 117 9.97 -1.60 7.02
N ALA A 118 9.68 -1.34 8.29
CA ALA A 118 9.32 -0.01 8.76
C ALA A 118 10.51 0.97 8.71
N PRO A 119 10.25 2.29 8.64
CA PRO A 119 11.31 3.29 8.71
C PRO A 119 12.12 3.18 10.01
N GLU A 120 13.44 3.30 9.91
CA GLU A 120 14.38 3.13 11.04
C GLU A 120 13.98 4.00 12.25
N TRP A 121 13.60 5.26 12.00
CA TRP A 121 13.21 6.18 13.06
C TRP A 121 11.98 5.71 13.85
N ALA A 122 11.05 4.99 13.21
CA ALA A 122 9.83 4.50 13.83
C ALA A 122 10.13 3.28 14.71
N VAL A 123 10.98 2.38 14.21
CA VAL A 123 11.51 1.24 14.97
C VAL A 123 12.25 1.73 16.22
N GLU A 124 13.12 2.73 16.08
CA GLU A 124 13.83 3.35 17.21
C GLU A 124 12.88 4.00 18.22
N LYS A 125 11.82 4.68 17.75
CA LYS A 125 10.81 5.34 18.60
C LYS A 125 10.05 4.34 19.47
N LEU A 126 9.80 3.13 18.96
CA LEU A 126 9.12 2.05 19.67
C LEU A 126 10.08 1.18 20.51
N GLY A 127 11.38 1.24 20.23
CA GLY A 127 12.40 0.45 20.94
C GLY A 127 12.39 -1.03 20.56
N LEU A 128 12.13 -1.33 19.29
CA LEU A 128 12.07 -2.67 18.70
C LEU A 128 13.45 -3.14 18.15
#